data_AF-A0A3N4P4N3-F1
#
_entry.id   AF-A0A3N4P4N3-F1
#
_cell.length_a   1.000
_cell.length_b   1.000
_cell.length_c   1.000
_cell.angle_alpha   90.00
_cell.angle_beta   90.00
_cell.angle_gamma   90.00
#
_symmetry.space_group_name_H-M   'P 1'
#
loop_
_entity.id
_entity.type
_entity.pdbx_description
1 polymer ?
#
loop_
_entity_poly.entity_id
_entity_poly.type
_entity_poly.pdbx_seq_one_letter_code
_entity_poly.pdbx_strand_id
1 'polypeptide(L)' 'MDIIFLMIGVSIVIAVVFFILFIKSVKSGQYDDMYTPSVRMLFEDEFISDKSKVKESKSINQK' A
#
# COMPACT_ATOMS: atom_id res chain seq x y z
N MET A 1 10.45 18.28 -45.06
CA MET A 1 10.36 16.89 -44.54
C MET A 1 11.19 16.71 -43.27
N ASP A 2 12.14 17.60 -42.97
CA ASP A 2 13.02 17.46 -41.80
C ASP A 2 12.32 17.69 -40.46
N ILE A 3 11.26 18.51 -40.44
CA ILE A 3 10.47 18.78 -39.25
C ILE A 3 9.79 17.51 -38.69
N ILE A 4 9.47 16.53 -39.55
CA ILE A 4 8.80 15.29 -39.14
C ILE A 4 9.72 14.45 -38.25
N PHE A 5 11.02 14.41 -38.57
CA PHE A 5 12.01 13.66 -37.80
C PHE A 5 12.25 14.30 -36.43
N LEU A 6 12.24 15.64 -36.36
CA LEU A 6 12.31 16.36 -35.10
C LEU A 6 11.08 16.11 -34.21
N MET A 7 9.87 16.15 -34.80
CA MET A 7 8.62 15.88 -34.08
C MET A 7 8.57 14.45 -33.54
N ILE A 8 9.01 13.47 -34.34
CA ILE A 8 9.09 12.06 -33.92
C ILE A 8 10.08 11.90 -32.76
N GLY A 9 11.26 12.52 -32.85
CA GLY A 9 12.27 12.47 -31.78
C GLY A 9 11.75 13.05 -30.46
N VAL A 10 11.13 14.24 -30.51
CA VAL A 10 10.57 14.89 -29.32
C VAL A 10 9.43 14.06 -28.71
N SER A 11 8.55 13.51 -29.54
CA SER A 11 7.44 12.65 -29.08
C SER A 11 7.94 11.42 -28.33
N ILE A 12 8.96 10.73 -28.85
CA ILE A 12 9.55 9.55 -28.22
C ILE A 12 10.22 9.90 -26.90
N VAL A 13 10.97 11.01 -26.84
CA VAL A 13 11.61 11.46 -25.60
C VAL A 13 10.58 11.72 -24.50
N ILE A 14 9.50 12.43 -24.83
CA ILE A 14 8.41 12.69 -23.87
C ILE A 14 7.77 11.38 -23.41
N ALA A 15 7.50 10.45 -24.33
CA ALA A 15 6.92 9.15 -24.00
C ALA A 15 7.80 8.33 -23.04
N VAL A 16 9.12 8.30 -23.26
CA VAL A 16 10.07 7.58 -22.39
C VAL A 16 10.14 8.22 -21.00
N VAL A 17 10.14 9.55 -20.90
CA VAL A 17 10.14 10.27 -19.61
C VAL A 17 8.89 9.92 -18.81
N PHE A 18 7.71 10.00 -19.44
CA PHE A 18 6.45 9.63 -18.79
C PHE A 18 6.41 8.15 -18.40
N PHE A 19 6.96 7.27 -19.23
CA PHE A 19 7.03 5.84 -18.92
C PHE A 19 7.89 5.56 -17.70
N ILE A 20 9.07 6.18 -17.57
CA ILE A 20 9.95 6.01 -16.39
C ILE A 20 9.27 6.55 -15.14
N LEU A 21 8.62 7.72 -15.22
CA LEU A 21 7.86 8.29 -14.09
C LEU A 21 6.69 7.39 -13.68
N PHE A 22 5.98 6.81 -14.66
CA PHE A 22 4.90 5.86 -14.42
C PHE A 22 5.40 4.62 -13.66
N ILE A 23 6.50 3.99 -14.12
CA ILE A 23 7.08 2.82 -13.44
C ILE A 23 7.54 3.17 -12.02
N LYS A 24 8.17 4.35 -11.82
CA LYS A 24 8.54 4.82 -10.48
C LYS A 24 7.31 5.02 -9.59
N SER A 25 6.23 5.59 -10.11
CA SER A 25 4.97 5.81 -9.37
C SER A 25 4.33 4.50 -8.94
N VAL A 26 4.22 3.52 -9.86
CA VAL A 26 3.64 2.20 -9.56
C VAL A 26 4.49 1.44 -8.53
N LYS A 27 5.82 1.55 -8.62
CA LYS A 27 6.73 0.88 -7.68
C LYS A 27 6.83 1.58 -6.31
N SER A 28 6.45 2.86 -6.19
CA SER A 28 6.60 3.67 -4.98
C SER A 28 5.65 3.29 -3.82
N GLY A 29 5.05 2.10 -3.84
CA GLY A 29 4.39 1.56 -2.65
C GLY A 29 2.96 2.07 -2.42
N GLN A 30 2.29 2.62 -3.43
CA GLN A 30 0.87 3.01 -3.31
C GLN A 30 -0.08 1.82 -3.03
N TYR A 31 0.44 0.59 -3.09
CA TYR A 31 -0.29 -0.65 -2.81
C TYR A 31 -0.22 -1.11 -1.35
N ASP A 32 0.49 -0.39 -0.48
CA ASP A 32 0.63 -0.78 0.94
C ASP A 32 -0.67 -0.58 1.75
N ASP A 33 -1.57 0.29 1.26
CA ASP A 33 -2.89 0.53 1.85
C ASP A 33 -4.00 -0.43 1.35
N MET A 34 -3.63 -1.54 0.69
CA MET A 34 -4.61 -2.56 0.25
C MET A 34 -5.12 -3.44 1.41
N TYR A 35 -4.58 -3.27 2.63
CA TYR A 35 -5.14 -3.86 3.84
C TYR A 35 -6.20 -2.94 4.43
N THR A 36 -7.43 -3.19 4.04
CA THR A 36 -8.59 -2.40 4.46
C THR A 36 -8.77 -2.46 5.98
N PRO A 37 -8.99 -1.33 6.68
CA PRO A 37 -9.24 -1.29 8.13
C PRO A 37 -10.44 -2.15 8.54
N SER A 38 -11.39 -2.36 7.63
CA SER A 38 -12.56 -3.21 7.82
C SER A 38 -12.21 -4.69 8.00
N VAL A 39 -11.17 -5.19 7.29
CA VAL A 39 -10.69 -6.58 7.43
C VAL A 39 -10.00 -6.75 8.77
N ARG A 40 -9.20 -5.75 9.17
CA ARG A 40 -8.55 -5.76 10.48
C ARG A 40 -9.57 -5.80 11.62
N MET A 41 -10.61 -4.96 11.57
CA MET A 41 -11.65 -4.95 12.61
C MET A 41 -12.46 -6.25 12.64
N LEU A 42 -12.87 -6.79 11.49
CA LEU A 42 -13.68 -8.01 11.43
C LEU A 42 -12.96 -9.28 11.91
N PHE A 43 -11.64 -9.37 11.77
CA PHE A 43 -10.87 -10.54 12.14
C PHE A 43 -10.09 -10.38 13.46
N GLU A 44 -9.84 -9.16 13.95
CA GLU A 44 -9.22 -8.95 15.27
C GLU A 44 -10.24 -9.06 16.43
N ASP A 45 -11.52 -8.80 16.18
CA ASP A 45 -12.59 -8.90 17.18
C ASP A 45 -12.80 -10.35 17.67
N GLU A 46 -12.50 -11.35 16.86
CA GLU A 46 -12.64 -12.78 17.23
C GLU A 46 -11.54 -13.24 18.22
N PHE A 47 -10.30 -12.74 18.06
CA PHE A 47 -9.15 -13.14 18.89
C PHE A 47 -9.01 -12.39 20.22
N ILE A 48 -9.75 -11.29 20.43
CA ILE A 48 -9.70 -10.51 21.68
C ILE A 48 -10.50 -11.20 22.80
N SER A 49 -11.49 -12.03 22.45
CA SER A 49 -12.32 -12.76 23.41
C SER A 49 -11.52 -13.72 24.31
N ASP A 50 -10.43 -14.31 23.80
CA ASP A 50 -9.57 -15.23 24.55
C ASP A 50 -8.51 -14.52 25.41
N LYS A 51 -7.98 -13.36 24.99
CA LYS A 51 -6.95 -12.65 25.77
C LYS A 51 -7.50 -11.91 26.98
N SER A 52 -8.77 -11.49 26.93
CA SER A 52 -9.42 -10.81 28.07
C SER A 52 -9.55 -11.75 29.28
N LYS A 53 -9.92 -13.02 29.07
CA LYS A 53 -10.05 -14.01 30.16
C LYS A 53 -8.72 -14.37 30.84
N VAL A 54 -7.61 -14.27 30.13
CA VAL A 54 -6.27 -14.56 30.69
C VAL A 54 -5.72 -13.39 31.52
N LYS A 55 -6.14 -12.15 31.24
CA LYS A 55 -5.66 -10.97 31.98
C LYS A 55 -6.42 -10.75 33.28
N GLU A 56 -7.71 -11.07 33.32
CA GLU A 56 -8.57 -10.90 34.50
C GLU A 56 -8.31 -11.95 35.60
N SER A 57 -7.79 -13.13 35.25
CA SER A 57 -7.39 -14.16 36.24
C SER A 57 -6.02 -13.93 36.89
N LYS A 58 -5.13 -13.13 36.27
CA LYS A 58 -3.80 -12.83 36.82
C LYS A 58 -3.77 -11.66 37.80
N SER A 59 -4.72 -10.72 37.74
CA SER A 59 -4.80 -9.57 38.66
C SER A 59 -5.39 -9.93 40.03
N ILE A 60 -6.11 -11.04 40.15
CA ILE A 60 -6.74 -11.48 41.41
C ILE A 60 -5.73 -12.18 42.35
N ASN A 61 -4.60 -12.68 41.82
CA ASN A 61 -3.64 -13.49 42.59
C ASN A 61 -2.34 -12.74 43.00
N GLN A 62 -2.32 -11.41 42.91
CA GLN A 62 -1.21 -10.57 43.40
C GLN A 62 -1.68 -9.53 44.42
N LYS A 63 -2.57 -9.92 45.33
CA LYS A 63 -2.88 -9.16 46.54
C LYS A 63 -2.11 -9.73 47.73
#